data_AF-A0A5C3NM88-F1
#
_entry.id   AF-A0A5C3NM88-F1
#
_cell.length_a   1.000
_cell.length_b   1.000
_cell.length_c   1.000
_cell.angle_alpha   90.00
_cell.angle_beta   90.00
_cell.angle_gamma   90.00
#
_symmetry.space_group_name_H-M   'P 1'
#
loop_
_entity.id
_entity.type
_entity.pdbx_description
1 polymer ?
#
loop_
_entity_poly.entity_id
_entity_poly.type
_entity_poly.pdbx_seq_one_letter_code
_entity_poly.pdbx_strand_id
1 'polypeptide(L)'
;MDDHSADPDVLATVRVYVQLPDSIPVTLKPDLAHWNWHHILSIPVSILNEHRFSLKAYKWIRFAAGIIFGVRGHLKPSKQPNDASCDYEISELANESSDVYYHIFPEQIARLQPVDPDIFDERLTVTHTSSRAASYRENVGERDGHRCVLTGFLQACEAVHVVPHIKGDEYIRRLTERNGVREEREKDIIHEIDDCRNGLYLQATLHIRYGTDFAFLHTPNFAMVPSDVPGP
;
A
#
# COMPACT_ATOMS: atom_id res chain seq x y z
N MET A 1 -30.49 -15.60 -36.48
CA MET A 1 -29.29 -16.44 -36.34
C MET A 1 -28.29 -15.49 -35.75
N ASP A 2 -28.43 -15.30 -34.44
CA ASP A 2 -27.81 -14.18 -33.74
C ASP A 2 -26.40 -14.58 -33.35
N ASP A 3 -25.46 -13.94 -34.03
CA ASP A 3 -24.04 -14.04 -33.79
C ASP A 3 -23.71 -13.25 -32.52
N HIS A 4 -23.77 -13.92 -31.37
CA HIS A 4 -23.16 -13.42 -30.15
C HIS A 4 -21.65 -13.52 -30.29
N SER A 5 -21.07 -12.55 -30.99
CA SER A 5 -19.66 -12.17 -30.87
C SER A 5 -19.39 -11.84 -29.41
N ALA A 6 -18.90 -12.81 -28.65
CA ALA A 6 -18.26 -12.52 -27.36
C ALA A 6 -17.11 -11.55 -27.64
N ASP A 7 -17.14 -10.40 -26.97
CA ASP A 7 -16.12 -9.37 -27.05
C ASP A 7 -14.77 -9.98 -26.61
N PRO A 8 -13.77 -10.12 -27.51
CA PRO A 8 -12.59 -10.96 -27.26
C PRO A 8 -11.58 -10.38 -26.26
N ASP A 9 -11.87 -9.27 -25.58
CA ASP A 9 -10.84 -8.51 -24.84
C ASP A 9 -11.19 -8.12 -23.39
N VAL A 10 -12.26 -8.66 -22.80
CA VAL A 10 -12.52 -8.43 -21.36
C VAL A 10 -11.65 -9.37 -20.53
N LEU A 11 -10.47 -8.90 -20.13
CA LEU A 11 -9.60 -9.62 -19.18
C LEU A 11 -10.38 -9.94 -17.90
N ALA A 12 -10.34 -11.21 -17.49
CA ALA A 12 -10.89 -11.64 -16.21
C ALA A 12 -10.28 -10.81 -15.09
N THR A 13 -11.12 -10.25 -14.22
CA THR A 13 -10.71 -9.25 -13.23
C THR A 13 -11.23 -9.58 -11.85
N VAL A 14 -10.37 -9.46 -10.84
CA VAL A 14 -10.80 -9.41 -9.45
C VAL A 14 -11.14 -7.96 -9.10
N ARG A 15 -12.39 -7.73 -8.70
CA ARG A 15 -12.87 -6.42 -8.24
C ARG A 15 -12.93 -6.42 -6.72
N VAL A 16 -12.19 -5.51 -6.10
CA VAL A 16 -12.15 -5.36 -4.64
C VAL A 16 -13.10 -4.23 -4.25
N TYR A 17 -13.95 -4.52 -3.26
CA TYR A 17 -14.87 -3.56 -2.67
C TYR A 17 -14.52 -3.34 -1.20
N VAL A 18 -14.75 -2.13 -0.68
CA VAL A 18 -14.69 -1.85 0.75
C VAL A 18 -15.91 -1.04 1.16
N GLN A 19 -16.33 -1.21 2.39
CA GLN A 19 -17.41 -0.43 2.95
C GLN A 19 -16.86 0.93 3.44
N LEU A 20 -17.37 2.03 2.90
CA LEU A 20 -16.98 3.40 3.24
C LEU A 20 -18.21 4.29 3.43
N PRO A 21 -18.11 5.35 4.22
CA PRO A 21 -19.19 6.33 4.33
C PRO A 21 -19.23 7.24 3.09
N ASP A 22 -20.42 7.56 2.59
CA ASP A 22 -20.59 8.53 1.49
C ASP A 22 -20.14 9.95 1.88
N SER A 23 -20.09 10.25 3.18
CA SER A 23 -19.66 11.52 3.76
C SER A 23 -18.79 11.28 4.99
N ILE A 24 -17.68 12.00 5.13
CA ILE A 24 -16.73 11.85 6.24
C ILE A 24 -17.47 11.94 7.60
N PRO A 25 -17.56 10.85 8.38
CA PRO A 25 -18.22 10.89 9.67
C PRO A 25 -17.34 11.66 10.65
N VAL A 26 -17.88 12.72 11.26
CA VAL A 26 -17.23 13.48 12.33
C VAL A 26 -17.31 12.74 13.68
N THR A 27 -17.85 11.51 13.71
CA THR A 27 -18.19 10.80 14.94
C THR A 27 -17.16 9.74 15.34
N LEU A 28 -16.84 9.69 16.64
CA LEU A 28 -15.94 8.68 17.24
C LEU A 28 -16.45 7.23 17.12
N LYS A 29 -17.75 7.05 16.83
CA LYS A 29 -18.41 5.76 16.60
C LYS A 29 -19.19 5.86 15.28
N PRO A 30 -18.58 5.49 14.15
CA PRO A 30 -19.26 5.51 12.88
C PRO A 30 -20.38 4.46 12.87
N ASP A 31 -21.56 4.87 12.42
CA ASP A 31 -22.66 3.95 12.17
C ASP A 31 -22.45 3.29 10.80
N LEU A 32 -21.98 2.04 10.82
CA LEU A 32 -21.71 1.25 9.63
C LEU A 32 -22.96 0.90 8.83
N ALA A 33 -24.15 1.00 9.41
CA ALA A 33 -25.40 0.68 8.72
C ALA A 33 -25.66 1.61 7.52
N HIS A 34 -25.06 2.81 7.53
CA HIS A 34 -25.19 3.80 6.48
C HIS A 34 -24.00 3.85 5.51
N TRP A 35 -23.03 2.94 5.66
CA TRP A 35 -21.87 2.89 4.78
C TRP A 35 -22.17 2.01 3.56
N ASN A 36 -21.71 2.45 2.39
CA ASN A 36 -21.90 1.75 1.13
C ASN A 36 -20.65 0.98 0.72
N TRP A 37 -20.84 -0.05 -0.11
CA TRP A 37 -19.74 -0.80 -0.71
C TRP A 37 -19.27 -0.08 -1.97
N HIS A 38 -18.02 0.40 -1.94
CA HIS A 38 -17.39 1.07 -3.07
C HIS A 38 -16.36 0.15 -3.71
N HIS A 39 -16.35 0.09 -5.03
CA HIS A 39 -15.30 -0.55 -5.81
C HIS A 39 -14.03 0.29 -5.74
N ILE A 40 -12.89 -0.32 -5.39
CA ILE A 40 -11.63 0.39 -5.14
C ILE A 40 -10.44 -0.09 -5.97
N LEU A 41 -10.46 -1.34 -6.42
CA LEU A 41 -9.39 -1.92 -7.21
C LEU A 41 -9.99 -2.91 -8.22
N SER A 42 -9.53 -2.80 -9.46
CA SER A 42 -9.71 -3.81 -10.50
C SER A 42 -8.33 -4.35 -10.84
N ILE A 43 -8.15 -5.66 -10.67
CA ILE A 43 -6.86 -6.31 -10.85
C ILE A 43 -7.05 -7.45 -11.85
N PRO A 44 -6.43 -7.40 -13.03
CA PRO A 44 -6.51 -8.50 -13.98
C PRO A 44 -5.97 -9.78 -13.34
N VAL A 45 -6.69 -10.89 -13.51
CA VAL A 45 -6.29 -12.21 -12.98
C VAL A 45 -4.96 -12.64 -13.57
N SER A 46 -4.73 -12.35 -14.86
CA SER A 46 -3.46 -12.61 -15.54
C SER A 46 -2.28 -11.95 -14.82
N ILE A 47 -2.42 -10.67 -14.42
CA ILE A 47 -1.39 -9.93 -13.70
C ILE A 47 -1.08 -10.57 -12.34
N LEU A 48 -2.10 -11.00 -11.59
CA LEU A 48 -1.91 -11.68 -10.31
C LEU A 48 -1.15 -13.01 -10.46
N ASN A 49 -1.52 -13.80 -11.47
CA ASN A 49 -0.95 -15.13 -11.71
C ASN A 49 0.46 -15.06 -12.34
N GLU A 50 0.71 -14.09 -13.22
CA GLU A 50 1.98 -13.91 -13.93
C GLU A 50 3.05 -13.25 -13.05
N HIS A 51 2.74 -12.11 -12.43
CA HIS A 51 3.73 -11.36 -11.65
C HIS A 51 3.99 -11.96 -10.27
N ARG A 52 3.05 -12.77 -9.75
CA ARG A 52 3.16 -13.47 -8.46
C ARG A 52 3.66 -12.58 -7.33
N PHE A 53 3.11 -11.36 -7.20
CA PHE A 53 3.47 -10.45 -6.10
C PHE A 53 3.38 -11.11 -4.71
N SER A 54 2.54 -12.14 -4.60
CA SER A 54 2.63 -13.19 -3.60
C SER A 54 2.39 -14.54 -4.28
N LEU A 55 2.95 -15.60 -3.70
CA LEU A 55 2.58 -17.00 -3.97
C LEU A 55 1.14 -17.31 -3.53
N LYS A 56 0.45 -16.39 -2.85
CA LYS A 56 -0.90 -16.51 -2.31
C LYS A 56 -1.73 -15.28 -2.71
N ALA A 57 -2.47 -15.37 -3.81
CA ALA A 57 -3.11 -14.22 -4.45
C ALA A 57 -4.02 -13.43 -3.49
N TYR A 58 -4.88 -14.10 -2.73
CA TYR A 58 -5.77 -13.42 -1.79
C TYR A 58 -5.05 -12.79 -0.59
N LYS A 59 -3.87 -13.30 -0.17
CA LYS A 59 -3.08 -12.61 0.87
C LYS A 59 -2.53 -11.30 0.35
N TRP A 60 -2.07 -11.26 -0.91
CA TRP A 60 -1.62 -10.02 -1.54
C TRP A 60 -2.76 -9.02 -1.73
N ILE A 61 -3.94 -9.45 -2.20
CA ILE A 61 -5.11 -8.56 -2.33
C ILE A 61 -5.51 -8.01 -0.96
N ARG A 62 -5.49 -8.85 0.09
CA ARG A 62 -5.78 -8.45 1.47
C ARG A 62 -4.78 -7.42 1.98
N PHE A 63 -3.50 -7.60 1.67
CA PHE A 63 -2.44 -6.65 1.97
C PHE A 63 -2.71 -5.32 1.27
N ALA A 64 -2.88 -5.34 -0.06
CA ALA A 64 -3.07 -4.14 -0.88
C ALA A 64 -4.27 -3.31 -0.41
N ALA A 65 -5.43 -3.94 -0.19
CA ALA A 65 -6.61 -3.26 0.33
C ALA A 65 -6.37 -2.63 1.71
N GLY A 66 -5.67 -3.34 2.61
CA GLY A 66 -5.38 -2.79 3.93
C GLY A 66 -4.37 -1.65 3.94
N ILE A 67 -3.38 -1.68 3.04
CA ILE A 67 -2.45 -0.57 2.85
C ILE A 67 -3.17 0.66 2.28
N ILE A 68 -4.05 0.48 1.29
CA ILE A 68 -4.83 1.58 0.71
C ILE A 68 -5.67 2.28 1.77
N PHE A 69 -6.25 1.54 2.73
CA PHE A 69 -7.14 2.12 3.75
C PHE A 69 -6.48 2.41 5.09
N GLY A 70 -5.20 2.08 5.24
CA GLY A 70 -4.49 2.25 6.49
C GLY A 70 -5.04 1.38 7.64
N VAL A 71 -5.78 0.32 7.35
CA VAL A 71 -6.43 -0.56 8.34
C VAL A 71 -6.40 -2.02 7.88
N ARG A 72 -6.49 -2.93 8.84
CA ARG A 72 -6.52 -4.39 8.69
C ARG A 72 -7.97 -4.88 8.57
N GLY A 73 -8.12 -6.02 7.93
CA GLY A 73 -9.41 -6.62 7.64
C GLY A 73 -9.29 -8.01 7.04
N HIS A 74 -10.43 -8.57 6.64
CA HIS A 74 -10.55 -9.84 5.92
C HIS A 74 -11.16 -9.62 4.54
N LEU A 75 -10.69 -10.39 3.55
CA LEU A 75 -11.39 -10.54 2.28
C LEU A 75 -12.46 -11.62 2.40
N LYS A 76 -13.64 -11.33 1.87
CA LYS A 76 -14.78 -12.25 1.78
C LYS A 76 -15.34 -12.25 0.36
N PRO A 77 -15.95 -13.37 -0.09
CA PRO A 77 -16.60 -13.43 -1.40
C PRO A 77 -17.95 -12.67 -1.44
N SER A 78 -18.44 -12.16 -0.30
CA SER A 78 -19.71 -11.45 -0.22
C SER A 78 -19.67 -10.26 0.75
N LYS A 79 -20.73 -9.44 0.67
CA LYS A 79 -21.01 -8.31 1.57
C LYS A 79 -21.39 -8.74 2.99
N GLN A 80 -21.65 -10.03 3.23
CA GLN A 80 -22.13 -10.50 4.53
C GLN A 80 -20.99 -10.67 5.53
N PRO A 81 -21.06 -10.04 6.72
CA PRO A 81 -19.98 -10.09 7.70
C PRO A 81 -19.82 -11.47 8.35
N ASN A 82 -20.79 -12.37 8.25
CA ASN A 82 -20.72 -13.72 8.82
C ASN A 82 -20.18 -14.77 7.85
N ASP A 83 -19.98 -14.43 6.58
CA ASP A 83 -19.45 -15.38 5.60
C ASP A 83 -18.00 -15.74 5.89
N ALA A 84 -17.58 -16.92 5.43
CA ALA A 84 -16.19 -17.33 5.51
C ALA A 84 -15.28 -16.35 4.75
N SER A 85 -14.04 -16.21 5.20
CA SER A 85 -13.04 -15.49 4.44
C SER A 85 -12.72 -16.20 3.14
N CYS A 86 -12.18 -15.48 2.16
CA CYS A 86 -11.54 -16.08 1.00
C CYS A 86 -10.45 -17.07 1.44
N ASP A 87 -10.23 -18.13 0.66
CA ASP A 87 -9.16 -19.09 0.91
C ASP A 87 -7.80 -18.45 0.63
N TYR A 88 -7.12 -18.02 1.68
CA TYR A 88 -5.81 -17.39 1.60
C TYR A 88 -4.68 -18.33 1.17
N GLU A 89 -4.93 -19.65 1.09
CA GLU A 89 -3.92 -20.61 0.69
C GLU A 89 -3.95 -20.94 -0.82
N ILE A 90 -4.88 -20.34 -1.57
CA ILE A 90 -4.90 -20.42 -3.04
C ILE A 90 -3.68 -19.73 -3.64
N SER A 91 -2.95 -20.48 -4.46
CA SER A 91 -1.75 -19.98 -5.15
C SER A 91 -2.03 -19.36 -6.52
N GLU A 92 -3.10 -19.78 -7.20
CA GLU A 92 -3.46 -19.33 -8.54
C GLU A 92 -4.98 -19.16 -8.63
N LEU A 93 -5.41 -18.02 -9.16
CA LEU A 93 -6.83 -17.74 -9.36
C LEU A 93 -7.29 -18.32 -10.70
N ALA A 94 -8.50 -18.89 -10.72
CA ALA A 94 -9.16 -19.24 -11.97
C ALA A 94 -9.32 -18.00 -12.85
N ASN A 95 -9.18 -18.16 -14.17
CA ASN A 95 -9.29 -17.06 -15.14
C ASN A 95 -10.76 -16.61 -15.34
N GLU A 96 -11.39 -16.22 -14.24
CA GLU A 96 -12.79 -15.82 -14.13
C GLU A 96 -12.88 -14.52 -13.33
N SER A 97 -13.79 -13.63 -13.73
CA SER A 97 -14.01 -12.40 -12.98
C SER A 97 -14.70 -12.70 -11.65
N SER A 98 -14.26 -12.05 -10.59
CA SER A 98 -14.82 -12.25 -9.26
C SER A 98 -14.85 -10.95 -8.46
N ASP A 99 -15.83 -10.86 -7.55
CA ASP A 99 -15.93 -9.77 -6.60
C ASP A 99 -15.47 -10.24 -5.22
N VAL A 100 -14.62 -9.46 -4.59
CA VAL A 100 -14.21 -9.67 -3.19
C VAL A 100 -14.43 -8.41 -2.38
N TYR A 101 -14.77 -8.61 -1.12
CA TYR A 101 -15.21 -7.57 -0.20
C TYR A 101 -14.24 -7.52 0.97
N TYR A 102 -13.60 -6.36 1.16
CA TYR A 102 -12.69 -6.11 2.27
C TYR A 102 -13.47 -5.61 3.49
N HIS A 103 -13.60 -6.49 4.47
CA HIS A 103 -14.25 -6.23 5.75
C HIS A 103 -13.21 -5.74 6.75
N ILE A 104 -13.22 -4.45 7.05
CA ILE A 104 -12.35 -3.81 8.06
C ILE A 104 -12.66 -4.39 9.44
N PHE A 105 -11.64 -4.64 10.25
CA PHE A 105 -11.84 -5.06 11.63
C PHE A 105 -12.58 -3.98 12.44
N PRO A 106 -13.64 -4.33 13.20
CA PRO A 106 -14.45 -3.34 13.92
C PRO A 106 -13.63 -2.38 14.79
N GLU A 107 -12.62 -2.89 15.47
CA GLU A 107 -11.71 -2.12 16.33
C GLU A 107 -10.79 -1.14 15.57
N GLN A 108 -10.71 -1.24 14.24
CA GLN A 108 -9.85 -0.39 13.40
C GLN A 108 -10.62 0.65 12.59
N ILE A 109 -11.95 0.59 12.55
CA ILE A 109 -12.76 1.51 11.73
C ILE A 109 -12.51 2.98 12.11
N ALA A 110 -12.37 3.29 13.41
CA ALA A 110 -12.06 4.64 13.87
C ALA A 110 -10.68 5.16 13.43
N ARG A 111 -9.81 4.27 12.91
CA ARG A 111 -8.47 4.57 12.39
C ARG A 111 -8.41 4.58 10.86
N LEU A 112 -9.54 4.39 10.18
CA LEU A 112 -9.64 4.39 8.72
C LEU A 112 -9.03 5.66 8.12
N GLN A 113 -7.98 5.49 7.32
CA GLN A 113 -7.22 6.58 6.72
C GLN A 113 -6.71 6.14 5.36
N PRO A 114 -7.48 6.44 4.29
CA PRO A 114 -7.04 6.16 2.94
C PRO A 114 -5.69 6.81 2.65
N VAL A 115 -4.85 6.09 1.89
CA VAL A 115 -3.59 6.62 1.36
C VAL A 115 -3.89 7.82 0.48
N ASP A 116 -3.04 8.84 0.58
CA ASP A 116 -3.09 9.99 -0.31
C ASP A 116 -2.68 9.54 -1.73
N PRO A 117 -3.60 9.57 -2.72
CA PRO A 117 -3.28 9.14 -4.09
C PRO A 117 -2.18 10.01 -4.72
N ASP A 118 -2.01 11.23 -4.24
CA ASP A 118 -1.05 12.20 -4.75
C ASP A 118 0.22 12.26 -3.89
N ILE A 119 0.49 11.24 -3.05
CA ILE A 119 1.67 11.20 -2.18
C ILE A 119 2.99 11.35 -2.96
N PHE A 120 3.05 10.84 -4.19
CA PHE A 120 4.19 10.98 -5.09
C PHE A 120 4.07 12.16 -6.07
N ASP A 121 2.96 12.90 -6.07
CA ASP A 121 2.84 14.09 -6.92
C ASP A 121 3.70 15.23 -6.35
N GLU A 122 4.77 15.54 -7.09
CA GLU A 122 5.70 16.64 -6.81
C GLU A 122 5.11 18.02 -7.15
N ARG A 123 3.98 18.08 -7.87
CA ARG A 123 3.33 19.33 -8.31
C ARG A 123 2.47 19.96 -7.21
N LEU A 124 2.07 19.19 -6.18
CA LEU A 124 1.37 19.71 -5.01
C LEU A 124 2.36 20.40 -4.07
N THR A 125 2.58 21.68 -4.32
CA THR A 125 3.35 22.57 -3.47
C THR A 125 2.63 22.76 -2.14
N VAL A 126 3.06 22.07 -1.09
CA VAL A 126 2.85 22.61 0.26
C VAL A 126 3.70 23.87 0.32
N THR A 127 3.11 25.00 0.70
CA THR A 127 3.76 26.33 0.74
C THR A 127 4.92 26.46 1.75
N HIS A 128 5.36 25.35 2.34
CA HIS A 128 6.45 25.23 3.28
C HIS A 128 7.49 24.26 2.73
N THR A 129 8.44 24.77 1.95
CA THR A 129 9.66 24.02 1.64
C THR A 129 10.51 23.96 2.91
N SER A 130 10.62 22.81 3.54
CA SER A 130 11.70 22.56 4.51
C SER A 130 13.04 22.79 3.80
N SER A 131 14.01 23.37 4.52
CA SER A 131 15.37 23.44 3.99
C SER A 131 16.01 22.05 4.09
N ARG A 132 16.59 21.54 3.00
CA ARG A 132 17.30 20.26 3.01
C ARG A 132 18.39 20.25 4.07
N ALA A 133 18.35 19.30 4.98
CA ALA A 133 19.38 19.09 5.98
C ALA A 133 20.68 18.63 5.30
N ALA A 134 21.77 19.36 5.53
CA ALA A 134 23.07 19.05 4.94
C ALA A 134 23.58 17.65 5.31
N SER A 135 23.19 17.14 6.48
CA SER A 135 23.55 15.82 7.00
C SER A 135 22.65 14.68 6.52
N TYR A 136 21.53 14.95 5.83
CA TYR A 136 20.55 13.92 5.47
C TYR A 136 21.17 12.74 4.72
N ARG A 137 21.93 13.07 3.67
CA ARG A 137 22.59 12.08 2.83
C ARG A 137 23.56 11.22 3.63
N GLU A 138 24.34 11.84 4.50
CA GLU A 138 25.34 11.14 5.32
C GLU A 138 24.65 10.21 6.30
N ASN A 139 23.64 10.69 7.03
CA ASN A 139 22.88 9.89 8.01
C ASN A 139 22.21 8.67 7.37
N VAL A 140 21.60 8.83 6.19
CA VAL A 140 21.00 7.71 5.43
C VAL A 140 22.09 6.74 4.96
N GLY A 141 23.20 7.27 4.45
CA GLY A 141 24.36 6.49 4.05
C GLY A 141 24.93 5.66 5.19
N GLU A 142 25.20 6.25 6.35
CA GLU A 142 25.73 5.57 7.53
C GLU A 142 24.81 4.42 7.98
N ARG A 143 23.50 4.69 8.09
CA ARG A 143 22.49 3.68 8.45
C ARG A 143 22.50 2.49 7.49
N ASP A 144 22.62 2.75 6.19
CA ASP A 144 22.59 1.74 5.14
C ASP A 144 23.98 1.12 4.87
N GLY A 145 25.02 1.54 5.61
CA GLY A 145 26.40 1.05 5.46
C GLY A 145 27.08 1.52 4.18
N HIS A 146 26.73 2.71 3.71
CA HIS A 146 27.17 3.39 2.50
C HIS A 146 27.10 2.54 1.23
N ARG A 147 26.10 1.66 1.16
CA ARG A 147 25.83 0.79 0.00
C ARG A 147 24.38 0.89 -0.42
N CYS A 148 24.14 0.71 -1.71
CA CYS A 148 22.79 0.60 -2.24
C CYS A 148 22.04 -0.52 -1.52
N VAL A 149 20.90 -0.21 -0.91
CA VAL A 149 20.13 -1.21 -0.16
C VAL A 149 19.58 -2.34 -1.04
N LEU A 150 19.44 -2.10 -2.35
CA LEU A 150 18.94 -3.10 -3.29
C LEU A 150 20.06 -3.98 -3.88
N THR A 151 21.22 -3.39 -4.20
CA THR A 151 22.26 -4.07 -5.01
C THR A 151 23.57 -4.27 -4.26
N GLY A 152 23.77 -3.63 -3.10
CA GLY A 152 25.01 -3.65 -2.35
C GLY A 152 26.15 -2.81 -2.93
N PHE A 153 25.93 -2.10 -4.05
CA PHE A 153 26.97 -1.27 -4.68
C PHE A 153 27.34 -0.06 -3.82
N LEU A 154 28.63 0.29 -3.80
CA LEU A 154 29.19 1.37 -2.96
C LEU A 154 29.22 2.75 -3.65
N GLN A 155 29.08 2.78 -4.97
CA GLN A 155 29.32 3.99 -5.78
C GLN A 155 28.02 4.56 -6.34
N ALA A 156 28.04 5.87 -6.62
CA ALA A 156 26.93 6.61 -7.25
C ALA A 156 25.56 6.41 -6.56
N CYS A 157 25.58 6.26 -5.23
CA CYS A 157 24.36 6.17 -4.44
C CYS A 157 23.89 7.56 -4.00
N GLU A 158 22.60 7.71 -3.78
CA GLU A 158 21.89 8.89 -3.33
C GLU A 158 20.96 8.52 -2.18
N ALA A 159 20.72 9.48 -1.29
CA ALA A 159 19.66 9.34 -0.30
C ALA A 159 18.34 9.75 -0.96
N VAL A 160 17.48 8.77 -1.17
CA VAL A 160 16.17 8.90 -1.82
C VAL A 160 15.10 8.94 -0.75
N HIS A 161 14.26 9.97 -0.77
CA HIS A 161 13.12 10.05 0.14
C HIS A 161 12.02 9.07 -0.26
N VAL A 162 11.45 8.34 0.71
CA VAL A 162 10.28 7.48 0.54
C VAL A 162 9.02 8.33 0.37
N VAL A 163 8.80 9.27 1.29
CA VAL A 163 7.84 10.37 1.14
C VAL A 163 8.59 11.56 0.57
N PRO A 164 8.24 12.07 -0.63
CA PRO A 164 9.01 13.10 -1.31
C PRO A 164 9.27 14.31 -0.42
N HIS A 165 10.52 14.82 -0.47
CA HIS A 165 10.94 15.98 0.32
C HIS A 165 10.01 17.19 0.16
N ILE A 166 9.40 17.36 -1.02
CA ILE A 166 8.49 18.46 -1.32
C ILE A 166 7.23 18.49 -0.44
N LYS A 167 6.86 17.36 0.20
CA LYS A 167 5.70 17.28 1.09
C LYS A 167 5.94 17.97 2.45
N GLY A 168 7.20 18.08 2.88
CA GLY A 168 7.60 18.78 4.09
C GLY A 168 7.24 18.10 5.42
N ASP A 169 7.70 18.69 6.51
CA ASP A 169 7.65 18.13 7.87
C ASP A 169 6.22 17.90 8.38
N GLU A 170 5.32 18.85 8.14
CA GLU A 170 3.93 18.74 8.61
C GLU A 170 3.22 17.55 7.99
N TYR A 171 3.48 17.29 6.70
CA TYR A 171 2.86 16.18 5.98
C TYR A 171 3.34 14.84 6.52
N ILE A 172 4.65 14.61 6.60
CA ILE A 172 5.19 13.32 7.06
C ILE A 172 4.84 13.05 8.53
N ARG A 173 4.81 14.09 9.37
CA ARG A 173 4.35 13.98 10.75
C ARG A 173 2.91 13.53 10.82
N ARG A 174 2.01 14.19 10.09
CA ARG A 174 0.60 13.79 10.04
C ARG A 174 0.43 12.38 9.49
N LEU A 175 1.17 12.01 8.44
CA LEU A 175 1.12 10.68 7.84
C LEU A 175 1.50 9.59 8.85
N THR A 176 2.59 9.79 9.60
CA THR A 176 3.13 8.80 10.54
C THR A 176 2.40 8.75 11.87
N GLU A 177 1.87 9.87 12.37
CA GLU A 177 0.95 9.89 13.53
C GLU A 177 -0.30 9.04 13.28
N ARG A 178 -0.78 9.13 12.04
CA ARG A 178 -2.08 8.64 11.64
C ARG A 178 -2.04 7.15 11.31
N ASN A 179 -1.03 6.67 10.57
CA ASN A 179 -0.90 5.31 10.05
C ASN A 179 -1.51 4.21 10.97
N GLY A 180 -2.69 3.71 10.57
CA GLY A 180 -3.54 2.83 11.39
C GLY A 180 -3.26 1.33 11.29
N VAL A 181 -2.38 0.89 10.36
CA VAL A 181 -2.04 -0.54 10.18
C VAL A 181 -1.12 -1.03 11.30
N ARG A 182 -0.30 -0.13 11.86
CA ARG A 182 0.61 -0.41 12.98
C ARG A 182 -0.11 -0.30 14.32
N GLU A 183 0.32 -1.12 15.28
CA GLU A 183 -0.19 -1.00 16.65
C GLU A 183 0.31 0.31 17.29
N GLU A 184 -0.42 0.86 18.27
CA GLU A 184 -0.02 2.12 18.93
C GLU A 184 1.37 2.08 19.55
N ARG A 185 1.82 0.88 19.96
CA ARG A 185 3.15 0.63 20.54
C ARG A 185 4.27 0.65 19.50
N GLU A 186 3.93 0.62 18.22
CA GLU A 186 4.85 0.55 17.06
C GLU A 186 4.85 1.86 16.25
N LYS A 187 4.18 2.90 16.77
CA LYS A 187 4.08 4.21 16.10
C LYS A 187 5.35 5.02 16.31
N ASP A 188 6.26 4.85 15.37
CA ASP A 188 7.37 5.77 15.15
C ASP A 188 6.88 7.01 14.41
N ILE A 189 6.63 8.09 15.16
CA ILE A 189 6.30 9.39 14.56
C ILE A 189 7.59 9.99 13.99
N ILE A 190 7.52 10.39 12.72
CA ILE A 190 8.60 11.09 12.02
C ILE A 190 8.25 12.58 12.00
N HIS A 191 9.05 13.40 12.67
CA HIS A 191 8.77 14.82 12.82
C HIS A 191 9.31 15.67 11.65
N GLU A 192 10.35 15.19 10.97
CA GLU A 192 11.08 15.94 9.95
C GLU A 192 11.14 15.14 8.65
N ILE A 193 11.01 15.81 7.51
CA ILE A 193 11.03 15.16 6.19
C ILE A 193 12.41 14.57 5.86
N ASP A 194 13.46 15.15 6.42
CA ASP A 194 14.85 14.68 6.36
C ASP A 194 15.22 13.76 7.53
N ASP A 195 14.25 13.16 8.21
CA ASP A 195 14.53 12.04 9.11
C ASP A 195 15.10 10.88 8.30
N CYS A 196 16.20 10.27 8.77
CA CYS A 196 16.85 9.20 8.05
C CYS A 196 15.91 8.02 7.77
N ARG A 197 14.89 7.78 8.63
CA ARG A 197 13.86 6.74 8.44
C ARG A 197 12.99 6.97 7.21
N ASN A 198 12.91 8.20 6.70
CA ASN A 198 12.26 8.54 5.43
C ASN A 198 13.19 8.38 4.22
N GLY A 199 14.43 7.91 4.40
CA GLY A 199 15.41 7.76 3.33
C GLY A 199 15.73 6.32 2.98
N LEU A 200 16.19 6.10 1.75
CA LEU A 200 16.84 4.89 1.26
C LEU A 200 18.13 5.28 0.53
N TYR A 201 19.24 4.59 0.81
CA TYR A 201 20.45 4.77 0.03
C TYR A 201 20.38 3.91 -1.24
N LEU A 202 20.17 4.54 -2.40
CA LEU A 202 19.95 3.87 -3.68
C LEU A 202 20.92 4.36 -4.74
N GLN A 203 21.34 3.48 -5.65
CA GLN A 203 22.06 3.91 -6.85
C GLN A 203 21.22 4.93 -7.64
N ALA A 204 21.85 5.98 -8.19
CA ALA A 204 21.14 7.05 -8.90
C ALA A 204 20.23 6.54 -10.04
N THR A 205 20.61 5.46 -10.72
CA THR A 205 19.77 4.81 -11.76
C THR A 205 18.54 4.12 -11.20
N LEU A 206 18.60 3.60 -9.97
CA LEU A 206 17.47 3.02 -9.26
C LEU A 206 16.58 4.08 -8.64
N HIS A 207 17.15 5.20 -8.21
CA HIS A 207 16.39 6.35 -7.72
C HIS A 207 15.35 6.81 -8.76
N ILE A 208 15.75 6.95 -10.03
CA ILE A 208 14.84 7.38 -11.11
C ILE A 208 13.68 6.40 -11.33
N ARG A 209 13.85 5.13 -10.97
CA ARG A 209 12.87 4.04 -11.20
C ARG A 209 12.05 3.68 -9.95
N TYR A 210 12.37 4.31 -8.82
CA TYR A 210 11.69 4.05 -7.55
C TYR A 210 10.26 4.59 -7.60
N GLY A 211 9.29 3.77 -7.18
CA GLY A 211 7.86 4.13 -7.21
C GLY A 211 7.18 3.91 -8.56
N THR A 212 7.93 3.80 -9.66
CA THR A 212 7.38 3.45 -10.99
C THR A 212 7.59 1.97 -11.30
N ASP A 213 8.80 1.45 -11.09
CA ASP A 213 9.20 0.12 -11.56
C ASP A 213 9.34 -0.87 -10.41
N PHE A 214 9.59 -0.37 -9.20
CA PHE A 214 9.71 -1.21 -8.01
C PHE A 214 9.25 -0.49 -6.74
N ALA A 215 8.86 -1.30 -5.76
CA ALA A 215 8.48 -0.89 -4.42
C ALA A 215 9.05 -1.88 -3.40
N PHE A 216 9.04 -1.50 -2.13
CA PHE A 216 9.47 -2.35 -1.03
C PHE A 216 8.28 -2.97 -0.32
N LEU A 217 8.32 -4.29 -0.14
CA LEU A 217 7.33 -5.04 0.63
C LEU A 217 7.99 -5.55 1.91
N HIS A 218 7.58 -5.02 3.05
CA HIS A 218 8.02 -5.55 4.34
C HIS A 218 7.27 -6.84 4.68
N THR A 219 8.01 -7.89 5.03
CA THR A 219 7.48 -9.15 5.55
C THR A 219 8.22 -9.59 6.82
N PRO A 220 7.53 -10.16 7.83
CA PRO A 220 6.09 -10.38 7.87
C PRO A 220 5.30 -9.06 7.95
N ASN A 221 4.06 -9.10 7.47
CA ASN A 221 3.06 -8.05 7.68
C ASN A 221 1.73 -8.70 8.09
N PHE A 222 0.67 -7.90 8.26
CA PHE A 222 -0.61 -8.41 8.78
C PHE A 222 -1.30 -9.46 7.87
N ALA A 223 -0.89 -9.56 6.61
CA ALA A 223 -1.50 -10.42 5.61
C ALA A 223 -0.57 -11.52 5.08
N MET A 224 0.74 -11.29 5.03
CA MET A 224 1.73 -12.17 4.41
C MET A 224 2.92 -12.44 5.33
N VAL A 225 3.44 -13.66 5.27
CA VAL A 225 4.74 -14.05 5.84
C VAL A 225 5.82 -14.06 4.75
N PRO A 226 7.12 -14.08 5.09
CA PRO A 226 8.19 -14.07 4.07
C PRO A 226 8.09 -15.20 3.04
N SER A 227 7.63 -16.39 3.44
CA SER A 227 7.44 -17.53 2.53
C SER A 227 6.27 -17.36 1.56
N ASP A 228 5.41 -16.36 1.75
CA ASP A 228 4.34 -16.03 0.80
C ASP A 228 4.86 -15.16 -0.36
N VAL A 229 6.08 -14.65 -0.32
CA VAL A 229 6.68 -13.84 -1.40
C VAL A 229 7.65 -14.71 -2.18
N PRO A 230 7.61 -14.73 -3.53
CA PRO A 230 8.62 -15.45 -4.30
C PRO A 230 10.02 -14.98 -3.89
N GLY A 231 10.90 -15.93 -3.57
CA GLY A 231 12.31 -15.62 -3.37
C GLY A 231 12.96 -15.17 -4.68
N PRO A 232 14.13 -14.52 -4.59
CA PRO A 232 15.05 -14.43 -5.73
C PRO A 232 15.48 -15.82 -6.21
#